data_AF-A0A1E4ZJX3-F1
#
_entry.id   AF-A0A1E4ZJX3-F1
#
_cell.length_a   1.000
_cell.length_b   1.000
_cell.length_c   1.000
_cell.angle_alpha   90.00
_cell.angle_beta   90.00
_cell.angle_gamma   90.00
#
_symmetry.space_group_name_H-M   'P 1'
#
loop_
_entity.id
_entity.type
_entity.pdbx_description
1 polymer ?
#
loop_
_entity_poly.entity_id
_entity_poly.type
_entity_poly.pdbx_seq_one_letter_code
_entity_poly.pdbx_strand_id
1 'polypeptide(L)'
;MRFFRSLVCLLFCGLGAFLRREYFKALFLNSLFFSSLGLIWYGLHLEDIDIFLYTFSGFLLFVFIYAYNFIDFFENKGDRLKSVKVEQEWQAFYDQAVAAYLHKDYDEAIRLFRSIIGKNKKDADVYFQLGKIYYKTKNAALSKKMLKKYLQFDVQGKWEDEAKNYLQELQSV
;
A
#
# COMPACT_ATOMS: atom_id res chain seq x y z
N MET A 1 -46.18 -17.74 -5.68
CA MET A 1 -44.74 -18.01 -5.42
C MET A 1 -43.80 -17.44 -6.50
N ARG A 2 -44.04 -16.23 -7.06
CA ARG A 2 -43.13 -15.59 -8.04
C ARG A 2 -42.42 -14.32 -7.51
N PHE A 3 -43.01 -13.65 -6.52
CA PHE A 3 -42.46 -12.43 -5.93
C PHE A 3 -41.26 -12.67 -5.00
N PHE A 4 -41.23 -13.79 -4.27
CA PHE A 4 -40.15 -14.08 -3.31
C PHE A 4 -38.80 -14.40 -3.99
N ARG A 5 -38.82 -14.96 -5.21
CA ARG A 5 -37.60 -15.25 -5.98
C ARG A 5 -36.91 -14.00 -6.53
N SER A 6 -37.65 -12.94 -6.86
CA SER A 6 -37.04 -11.70 -7.38
C SER A 6 -36.43 -10.83 -6.29
N LEU A 7 -37.01 -10.81 -5.08
CA LEU A 7 -36.48 -10.02 -3.96
C LEU A 7 -35.15 -10.58 -3.43
N VAL A 8 -34.99 -11.91 -3.42
CA VAL A 8 -33.73 -12.58 -3.06
C VAL A 8 -32.64 -12.30 -4.11
N CYS A 9 -32.95 -12.31 -5.41
CA CYS A 9 -31.97 -11.97 -6.44
C CYS A 9 -31.47 -10.52 -6.36
N LEU A 10 -32.33 -9.55 -6.01
CA LEU A 10 -31.94 -8.14 -5.90
C LEU A 10 -31.07 -7.86 -4.66
N LEU A 11 -31.33 -8.53 -3.55
CA LEU A 11 -30.48 -8.44 -2.35
C LEU A 11 -29.09 -9.08 -2.56
N PHE A 12 -29.00 -10.13 -3.38
CA PHE A 12 -27.72 -10.80 -3.69
C PHE A 12 -26.95 -10.19 -4.87
N CYS A 13 -27.62 -9.52 -5.82
CA CYS A 13 -26.93 -8.83 -6.92
C CYS A 13 -26.26 -7.51 -6.50
N GLY A 14 -26.83 -6.78 -5.53
CA GLY A 14 -26.31 -5.49 -5.09
C GLY A 14 -25.04 -5.57 -4.24
N LEU A 15 -24.97 -6.52 -3.30
CA LEU A 15 -23.79 -6.70 -2.43
C LEU A 15 -22.65 -7.47 -3.12
N GLY A 16 -22.93 -8.24 -4.17
CA GLY A 16 -21.96 -9.05 -4.90
C GLY A 16 -20.98 -8.27 -5.80
N ALA A 17 -21.17 -6.96 -5.99
CA ALA A 17 -20.28 -6.14 -6.81
C ALA A 17 -19.03 -5.65 -6.08
N PHE A 18 -19.07 -5.52 -4.75
CA PHE A 18 -17.98 -4.90 -3.99
C PHE A 18 -17.08 -5.92 -3.24
N LEU A 19 -17.55 -7.15 -3.03
CA LEU A 19 -16.87 -8.16 -2.18
C LEU A 19 -16.35 -9.39 -2.96
N ARG A 20 -16.16 -9.23 -4.29
CA ARG A 20 -16.24 -10.32 -5.28
C ARG A 20 -15.08 -11.33 -5.30
N ARG A 21 -13.95 -11.09 -4.63
CA ARG A 21 -12.75 -11.96 -4.77
C ARG A 21 -12.42 -12.84 -3.55
N GLU A 22 -12.66 -12.36 -2.34
CA GLU A 22 -12.29 -13.11 -1.12
C GLU A 22 -13.44 -14.00 -0.60
N TYR A 23 -14.69 -13.55 -0.75
CA TYR A 23 -15.87 -14.38 -0.41
C TYR A 23 -16.06 -15.56 -1.35
N PHE A 24 -15.63 -15.46 -2.61
CA PHE A 24 -15.71 -16.59 -3.54
C PHE A 24 -14.78 -17.73 -3.12
N LYS A 25 -13.59 -17.41 -2.59
CA LYS A 25 -12.67 -18.40 -2.03
C LYS A 25 -13.25 -19.05 -0.78
N ALA A 26 -13.81 -18.26 0.14
CA ALA A 26 -14.44 -18.77 1.36
C ALA A 26 -15.68 -19.64 1.06
N LEU A 27 -16.50 -19.26 0.08
CA LEU A 27 -17.68 -20.03 -0.33
C LEU A 27 -17.28 -21.34 -1.01
N PHE A 28 -16.23 -21.32 -1.84
CA PHE A 28 -15.68 -22.53 -2.47
C PHE A 28 -15.06 -23.48 -1.44
N LEU A 29 -14.35 -22.93 -0.43
CA LEU A 29 -13.82 -23.68 0.71
C LEU A 29 -14.93 -24.29 1.58
N ASN A 30 -16.01 -23.56 1.86
CA ASN A 30 -17.17 -24.11 2.55
C ASN A 30 -17.81 -25.27 1.75
N SER A 31 -17.93 -25.12 0.43
CA SER A 31 -18.46 -26.18 -0.43
C SER A 31 -17.58 -27.45 -0.40
N LEU A 32 -16.25 -27.30 -0.45
CA LEU A 32 -15.28 -28.40 -0.31
C LEU A 32 -15.30 -29.04 1.09
N PHE A 33 -15.55 -28.25 2.13
CA PHE A 33 -15.70 -28.75 3.49
C PHE A 33 -16.95 -29.64 3.63
N PHE A 34 -18.10 -29.18 3.12
CA PHE A 34 -19.34 -29.95 3.14
C PHE A 34 -19.27 -31.23 2.29
N SER A 35 -18.55 -31.22 1.16
CA SER A 35 -18.34 -32.44 0.37
C SER A 35 -17.44 -33.45 1.08
N SER A 36 -16.41 -32.99 1.80
CA SER A 36 -15.55 -33.86 2.61
C SER A 36 -16.30 -34.51 3.79
N LEU A 37 -17.20 -33.77 4.46
CA LEU A 37 -18.10 -34.29 5.49
C LEU A 37 -19.02 -35.40 4.96
N GLY A 38 -19.50 -35.27 3.72
CA GLY A 38 -20.29 -36.30 3.05
C GLY A 38 -19.50 -37.60 2.79
N LEU A 39 -18.24 -37.47 2.38
CA LEU A 39 -17.34 -38.62 2.18
C LEU A 39 -16.94 -39.28 3.51
N ILE A 40 -16.75 -38.49 4.56
CA ILE A 40 -16.51 -38.97 5.93
C ILE A 40 -17.73 -39.75 6.45
N TRP A 41 -18.96 -39.25 6.23
CA TRP A 41 -20.19 -39.94 6.60
C TRP A 41 -20.39 -41.25 5.82
N TYR A 42 -20.06 -41.26 4.52
CA TYR A 42 -20.10 -42.46 3.68
C TYR A 42 -19.04 -43.50 4.06
N GLY A 43 -17.81 -43.06 4.34
CA GLY A 43 -16.70 -43.91 4.80
C GLY A 43 -16.82 -44.40 6.25
N LEU A 44 -17.70 -43.81 7.08
CA LEU A 44 -18.07 -44.36 8.39
C LEU A 44 -19.10 -45.50 8.28
N HIS A 45 -19.80 -45.59 7.15
CA HIS A 45 -20.83 -46.61 6.89
C HIS A 45 -20.26 -47.87 6.21
N LEU A 46 -19.10 -47.73 5.57
CA LEU A 46 -18.27 -48.83 5.08
C LEU A 46 -17.17 -49.02 6.12
N GLU A 47 -17.01 -50.20 6.73
CA GLU A 47 -16.04 -50.45 7.83
C GLU A 47 -14.55 -50.37 7.40
N ASP A 48 -14.24 -49.64 6.32
CA ASP A 48 -12.93 -49.47 5.71
C ASP A 48 -12.17 -48.28 6.32
N ILE A 49 -11.56 -48.54 7.49
CA ILE A 49 -10.78 -47.56 8.28
C ILE A 49 -9.67 -46.90 7.47
N ASP A 50 -9.09 -47.60 6.49
CA ASP A 50 -7.98 -47.10 5.68
C ASP A 50 -8.38 -45.89 4.82
N ILE A 51 -9.53 -45.94 4.14
CA ILE A 51 -10.03 -44.85 3.28
C ILE A 51 -10.33 -43.60 4.12
N PHE A 52 -10.86 -43.81 5.33
CA PHE A 52 -11.12 -42.74 6.29
C PHE A 52 -9.80 -42.06 6.73
N LEU A 53 -8.75 -42.81 7.05
CA LEU A 53 -7.46 -42.26 7.48
C LEU A 53 -6.76 -41.47 6.37
N TYR A 54 -6.82 -41.92 5.11
CA TYR A 54 -6.23 -41.19 3.97
C TYR A 54 -6.99 -39.90 3.63
N THR A 55 -8.32 -39.92 3.67
CA THR A 55 -9.13 -38.72 3.40
C THR A 55 -9.00 -37.68 4.51
N PHE A 56 -8.95 -38.12 5.78
CA PHE A 56 -8.74 -37.24 6.93
C PHE A 56 -7.33 -36.64 6.95
N SER A 57 -6.29 -37.44 6.68
CA SER A 57 -4.91 -36.96 6.64
C SER A 57 -4.65 -35.99 5.48
N GLY A 58 -5.24 -36.25 4.30
CA GLY A 58 -5.20 -35.33 3.16
C GLY A 58 -5.92 -33.99 3.43
N PHE A 59 -7.08 -34.04 4.11
CA PHE A 59 -7.79 -32.83 4.51
C PHE A 59 -7.00 -32.01 5.54
N LEU A 60 -6.37 -32.65 6.53
CA LEU A 60 -5.50 -31.98 7.49
C LEU A 60 -4.31 -31.28 6.83
N LEU A 61 -3.64 -31.94 5.87
CA LEU A 61 -2.54 -31.33 5.12
C LEU A 61 -3.02 -30.15 4.27
N PHE A 62 -4.19 -30.26 3.63
CA PHE A 62 -4.79 -29.15 2.87
C PHE A 62 -5.11 -27.96 3.77
N VAL A 63 -5.74 -28.20 4.93
CA VAL A 63 -6.02 -27.15 5.92
C VAL A 63 -4.73 -26.50 6.41
N PHE A 64 -3.69 -27.29 6.67
CA PHE A 64 -2.39 -26.77 7.10
C PHE A 64 -1.76 -25.88 6.02
N ILE A 65 -1.66 -26.34 4.78
CA ILE A 65 -1.10 -25.56 3.66
C ILE A 65 -1.88 -24.25 3.47
N TYR A 66 -3.21 -24.29 3.55
CA TYR A 66 -4.03 -23.08 3.44
C TYR A 66 -3.85 -22.15 4.65
N ALA A 67 -3.78 -22.68 5.87
CA ALA A 67 -3.56 -21.89 7.08
C ALA A 67 -2.23 -21.13 7.01
N TYR A 68 -1.13 -21.77 6.59
CA TYR A 68 0.17 -21.10 6.43
C TYR A 68 0.13 -20.00 5.36
N ASN A 69 -0.43 -20.30 4.17
CA ASN A 69 -0.56 -19.30 3.11
C ASN A 69 -1.49 -18.14 3.50
N PHE A 70 -2.50 -18.41 4.31
CA PHE A 70 -3.42 -17.40 4.83
C PHE A 70 -2.71 -16.50 5.83
N ILE A 71 -1.98 -17.05 6.81
CA ILE A 71 -1.25 -16.26 7.81
C ILE A 71 -0.24 -15.30 7.15
N ASP A 72 0.60 -15.77 6.22
CA ASP A 72 1.57 -14.93 5.48
C ASP A 72 0.88 -13.78 4.72
N PHE A 73 -0.27 -14.05 4.12
CA PHE A 73 -1.02 -13.04 3.37
C PHE A 73 -1.56 -11.91 4.26
N PHE A 74 -1.97 -12.20 5.50
CA PHE A 74 -2.46 -11.19 6.43
C PHE A 74 -1.33 -10.33 7.00
N GLU A 75 -0.18 -10.93 7.34
CA GLU A 75 1.00 -10.20 7.81
C GLU A 75 1.50 -9.23 6.72
N ASN A 76 1.66 -9.73 5.49
CA ASN A 76 2.07 -8.91 4.35
C ASN A 76 1.08 -7.80 3.99
N LYS A 77 -0.23 -8.00 4.18
CA LYS A 77 -1.23 -6.93 3.99
C LYS A 77 -1.14 -5.87 5.09
N GLY A 78 -0.94 -6.26 6.34
CA GLY A 78 -0.80 -5.32 7.47
C GLY A 78 0.35 -4.34 7.25
N ASP A 79 1.52 -4.85 6.85
CA ASP A 79 2.70 -4.02 6.61
C ASP A 79 2.54 -3.10 5.40
N ARG A 80 1.92 -3.59 4.31
CA ARG A 80 1.62 -2.76 3.14
C ARG A 80 0.62 -1.65 3.46
N LEU A 81 -0.41 -1.93 4.27
CA LEU A 81 -1.38 -0.92 4.66
C LEU A 81 -0.74 0.15 5.56
N LYS A 82 0.18 -0.26 6.45
CA LYS A 82 0.93 0.67 7.29
C LYS A 82 1.84 1.57 6.46
N SER A 83 2.59 1.02 5.49
CA SER A 83 3.46 1.82 4.62
C SER A 83 2.67 2.76 3.69
N VAL A 84 1.57 2.29 3.11
CA VAL A 84 0.69 3.12 2.27
C VAL A 84 0.05 4.26 3.06
N LYS A 85 -0.42 4.00 4.30
CA LYS A 85 -1.01 5.05 5.13
C LYS A 85 0.01 6.13 5.50
N VAL A 86 1.24 5.75 5.80
CA VAL A 86 2.33 6.70 6.06
C VAL A 86 2.63 7.51 4.80
N GLU A 87 2.71 6.88 3.63
CA GLU A 87 2.93 7.59 2.36
C GLU A 87 1.83 8.62 2.07
N GLN A 88 0.56 8.25 2.25
CA GLN A 88 -0.57 9.17 2.06
C GLN A 88 -0.54 10.37 3.01
N GLU A 89 -0.08 10.17 4.26
CA GLU A 89 0.08 11.27 5.21
C GLU A 89 1.15 12.27 4.73
N TRP A 90 2.28 11.80 4.19
CA TRP A 90 3.35 12.66 3.67
C TRP A 90 2.99 13.41 2.41
N GLN A 91 2.30 12.75 1.49
CA GLN A 91 1.82 13.37 0.26
C GLN A 91 0.88 14.54 0.56
N ALA A 92 0.00 14.40 1.55
CA ALA A 92 -0.87 15.50 1.98
C ALA A 92 -0.06 16.69 2.54
N PHE A 93 1.00 16.45 3.31
CA PHE A 93 1.91 17.53 3.76
C PHE A 93 2.70 18.15 2.61
N TYR A 94 3.08 17.36 1.60
CA TYR A 94 3.79 17.84 0.41
C TYR A 94 2.89 18.79 -0.39
N ASP A 95 1.64 18.40 -0.64
CA ASP A 95 0.67 19.23 -1.35
C ASP A 95 0.40 20.55 -0.60
N GLN A 96 0.28 20.50 0.73
CA GLN A 96 0.16 21.71 1.56
C GLN A 96 1.40 22.61 1.45
N ALA A 97 2.59 22.03 1.45
CA ALA A 97 3.83 22.80 1.32
C ALA A 97 3.97 23.46 -0.06
N VAL A 98 3.55 22.76 -1.12
CA VAL A 98 3.48 23.31 -2.48
C VAL A 98 2.45 24.43 -2.56
N ALA A 99 1.27 24.26 -1.95
CA ALA A 99 0.26 25.31 -1.88
C ALA A 99 0.79 26.56 -1.15
N ALA A 100 1.43 26.39 0.00
CA ALA A 100 2.08 27.49 0.73
C ALA A 100 3.14 28.21 -0.13
N TYR A 101 3.95 27.46 -0.87
CA TYR A 101 4.91 28.01 -1.83
C TYR A 101 4.24 28.83 -2.95
N LEU A 102 3.12 28.36 -3.50
CA LEU A 102 2.34 29.09 -4.50
C LEU A 102 1.73 30.38 -3.93
N HIS A 103 1.34 30.36 -2.66
CA HIS A 103 0.89 31.54 -1.91
C HIS A 103 2.03 32.49 -1.51
N LYS A 104 3.29 32.19 -1.88
CA LYS A 104 4.52 32.92 -1.50
C LYS A 104 4.79 32.92 0.01
N ASP A 105 4.13 32.06 0.77
CA ASP A 105 4.45 31.82 2.18
C ASP A 105 5.61 30.83 2.27
N TYR A 106 6.82 31.36 2.04
CA TYR A 106 8.03 30.56 1.99
C TYR A 106 8.41 29.99 3.36
N ASP A 107 8.10 30.67 4.45
CA ASP A 107 8.42 30.23 5.81
C ASP A 107 7.58 29.02 6.19
N GLU A 108 6.28 29.05 5.89
CA GLU A 108 5.39 27.91 6.10
C GLU A 108 5.78 26.71 5.22
N ALA A 109 6.08 26.96 3.95
CA ALA A 109 6.53 25.90 3.03
C ALA A 109 7.82 25.22 3.55
N ILE A 110 8.80 26.01 4.04
CA ILE A 110 10.03 25.47 4.63
C ILE A 110 9.72 24.62 5.86
N ARG A 111 8.83 25.08 6.74
CA ARG A 111 8.43 24.35 7.94
C ARG A 111 7.82 23.00 7.61
N LEU A 112 6.88 22.98 6.66
CA LEU A 112 6.21 21.76 6.19
C LEU A 112 7.22 20.80 5.54
N PHE A 113 8.06 21.26 4.61
CA PHE A 113 9.08 20.40 3.98
C PHE A 113 10.13 19.86 4.97
N ARG A 114 10.51 20.64 5.99
CA ARG A 114 11.39 20.13 7.07
C ARG A 114 10.71 19.04 7.89
N SER A 115 9.41 19.15 8.14
CA SER A 115 8.64 18.12 8.85
C SER A 115 8.59 16.80 8.06
N ILE A 116 8.52 16.89 6.73
CA ILE A 116 8.56 15.75 5.80
C ILE A 116 9.91 15.02 5.91
N ILE A 117 11.02 15.76 5.80
CA ILE A 117 12.37 15.20 5.93
C ILE A 117 12.57 14.53 7.31
N GLY A 118 11.97 15.10 8.37
CA GLY A 118 12.14 14.62 9.74
C GLY A 118 11.50 13.26 10.04
N LYS A 119 10.40 12.89 9.36
CA LYS A 119 9.65 11.67 9.69
C LYS A 119 9.87 10.51 8.72
N ASN A 120 10.27 10.71 7.46
CA ASN A 120 10.93 9.65 6.69
C ASN A 120 11.77 10.15 5.49
N LYS A 121 13.08 9.99 5.68
CA LYS A 121 14.19 9.55 4.82
C LYS A 121 14.05 9.54 3.27
N LYS A 122 14.82 10.45 2.65
CA LYS A 122 15.43 10.39 1.30
C LYS A 122 14.51 10.61 0.09
N ASP A 123 13.41 11.33 0.25
CA ASP A 123 12.77 11.85 -0.95
C ASP A 123 13.62 13.00 -1.52
N ALA A 124 14.26 12.73 -2.67
CA ALA A 124 15.15 13.69 -3.32
C ALA A 124 14.36 14.94 -3.72
N ASP A 125 13.12 14.76 -4.18
CA ASP A 125 12.24 15.84 -4.62
C ASP A 125 12.03 16.91 -3.55
N VAL A 126 11.90 16.51 -2.29
CA VAL A 126 11.74 17.44 -1.16
C VAL A 126 13.00 18.31 -0.96
N TYR A 127 14.20 17.74 -1.12
CA TYR A 127 15.45 18.51 -1.06
C TYR A 127 15.56 19.52 -2.20
N PHE A 128 15.11 19.15 -3.40
CA PHE A 128 15.06 20.06 -4.53
C PHE A 128 14.07 21.21 -4.29
N GLN A 129 12.84 20.93 -3.83
CA GLN A 129 11.87 21.99 -3.52
C GLN A 129 12.40 22.96 -2.46
N LEU A 130 13.02 22.46 -1.38
CA LEU A 130 13.68 23.32 -0.39
C LEU A 130 14.82 24.14 -1.00
N GLY A 131 15.65 23.54 -1.86
CA GLY A 131 16.71 24.23 -2.59
C GLY A 131 16.18 25.41 -3.40
N LYS A 132 15.08 25.19 -4.14
CA LYS A 132 14.37 26.21 -4.92
C LYS A 132 13.76 27.31 -4.05
N ILE A 133 13.18 26.95 -2.91
CA ILE A 133 12.63 27.94 -1.96
C ILE A 133 13.75 28.81 -1.39
N TYR A 134 14.83 28.21 -0.91
CA TYR A 134 15.97 28.97 -0.37
C TYR A 134 16.64 29.86 -1.40
N TYR A 135 16.66 29.44 -2.67
CA TYR A 135 17.12 30.28 -3.78
C TYR A 135 16.23 31.54 -3.89
N LYS A 136 14.90 31.38 -3.86
CA LYS A 136 13.95 32.51 -3.91
C LYS A 136 14.02 33.41 -2.68
N THR A 137 14.25 32.87 -1.48
CA THR A 137 14.42 33.65 -0.25
C THR A 137 15.83 34.24 -0.09
N LYS A 138 16.64 34.26 -1.17
CA LYS A 138 18.02 34.78 -1.20
C LYS A 138 18.99 34.11 -0.22
N ASN A 139 18.69 32.89 0.24
CA ASN A 139 19.55 32.13 1.13
C ASN A 139 20.42 31.15 0.32
N ALA A 140 21.38 31.71 -0.41
CA ALA A 140 22.25 30.98 -1.34
C ALA A 140 23.02 29.81 -0.68
N ALA A 141 23.51 30.00 0.56
CA ALA A 141 24.26 28.99 1.28
C ALA A 141 23.42 27.74 1.59
N LEU A 142 22.18 27.93 2.08
CA LEU A 142 21.27 26.83 2.35
C LEU A 142 20.76 26.20 1.05
N SER A 143 20.46 27.00 0.03
CA SER A 143 20.05 26.50 -1.29
C SER A 143 21.08 25.54 -1.87
N LYS A 144 22.35 25.96 -1.95
CA LYS A 144 23.47 25.14 -2.44
C LYS A 144 23.62 23.84 -1.64
N LYS A 145 23.43 23.89 -0.32
CA LYS A 145 23.50 22.70 0.55
C LYS A 145 22.38 21.70 0.23
N MET A 146 21.15 22.17 0.03
CA MET A 146 20.01 21.30 -0.25
C MET A 146 20.04 20.73 -1.67
N LEU A 147 20.41 21.54 -2.67
CA LEU A 147 20.57 21.08 -4.06
C LEU A 147 21.69 20.04 -4.20
N LYS A 148 22.80 20.18 -3.47
CA LYS A 148 23.84 19.15 -3.41
C LYS A 148 23.33 17.85 -2.77
N LYS A 149 22.51 17.94 -1.72
CA LYS A 149 21.89 16.75 -1.11
C LYS A 149 20.92 16.07 -2.07
N TYR A 150 20.15 16.84 -2.84
CA TYR A 150 19.30 16.30 -3.90
C TYR A 150 20.11 15.44 -4.87
N LEU A 151 21.18 15.99 -5.46
CA LEU A 151 22.04 15.26 -6.39
C LEU A 151 22.77 14.05 -5.76
N GLN A 152 22.93 14.01 -4.43
CA GLN A 152 23.48 12.84 -3.74
C GLN A 152 22.48 11.69 -3.60
N PHE A 153 21.19 11.99 -3.46
CA PHE A 153 20.15 10.99 -3.31
C PHE A 153 19.56 10.57 -4.65
N ASP A 154 19.43 11.50 -5.58
CA ASP A 154 18.95 11.24 -6.92
C ASP A 154 19.81 11.97 -7.95
N VAL A 155 20.79 11.22 -8.47
CA VAL A 155 21.75 11.72 -9.45
C VAL A 155 21.07 11.90 -10.81
N GLN A 156 19.99 11.16 -11.12
CA GLN A 156 19.28 11.18 -12.42
C GLN A 156 17.79 11.49 -12.25
N GLY A 157 17.50 12.39 -11.31
CA GLY A 157 16.13 12.75 -10.99
C GLY A 157 15.51 13.68 -12.01
N LYS A 158 14.18 13.79 -11.96
CA LYS A 158 13.38 14.69 -12.80
C LYS A 158 13.91 16.13 -12.83
N TRP A 159 14.51 16.58 -11.73
CA TRP A 159 14.98 17.95 -11.52
C TRP A 159 16.51 18.10 -11.60
N GLU A 160 17.24 17.13 -12.17
CA GLU A 160 18.71 17.14 -12.25
C GLU A 160 19.24 18.39 -12.98
N ASP A 161 18.75 18.66 -14.19
CA ASP A 161 19.19 19.79 -15.00
C ASP A 161 18.91 21.12 -14.31
N GLU A 162 17.72 21.27 -13.74
CA GLU A 162 17.34 22.46 -12.96
C GLU A 162 18.22 22.65 -11.73
N ALA A 163 18.52 21.57 -11.00
CA ALA A 163 19.39 21.63 -9.83
C ALA A 163 20.82 22.04 -10.19
N LYS A 164 21.35 21.55 -11.32
CA LYS A 164 22.67 21.97 -11.84
C LYS A 164 22.66 23.44 -12.26
N ASN A 165 21.63 23.90 -12.95
CA ASN A 165 21.48 25.30 -13.34
C ASN A 165 21.48 26.22 -12.13
N TYR A 166 20.68 25.92 -11.10
CA TYR A 166 20.68 26.68 -9.85
C TYR A 166 22.06 26.69 -9.17
N LEU A 167 22.77 25.55 -9.15
CA LEU A 167 24.11 25.48 -8.58
C LEU A 167 25.13 26.33 -9.34
N GLN A 168 25.02 26.40 -10.67
CA GLN A 168 25.89 27.23 -11.52
C GLN A 168 25.63 28.72 -11.32
N GLU A 169 24.36 29.14 -11.27
CA GLU A 169 23.98 30.53 -10.98
C GLU A 169 24.51 30.97 -9.60
N LEU A 170 24.41 30.10 -8.59
CA LEU A 170 24.91 30.35 -7.24
C LEU A 170 26.45 30.31 -7.13
N GLN A 171 27.16 29.86 -8.16
CA GLN A 171 28.63 29.93 -8.25
C GLN A 171 29.12 31.22 -8.94
N SER A 172 28.26 31.86 -9.74
CA SER A 172 28.59 33.10 -10.46
C SER A 172 28.36 34.39 -9.67
N VAL A 173 27.79 34.29 -8.46
CA VAL A 173 27.55 35.42 -7.53
C VAL A 173 28.64 35.44 -6.47
#